data_AF-A0A7C3WU05-F1
#
_entry.id   AF-A0A7C3WU05-F1
#
_cell.length_a   1.000
_cell.length_b   1.000
_cell.length_c   1.000
_cell.angle_alpha   90.00
_cell.angle_beta   90.00
_cell.angle_gamma   90.00
#
_symmetry.space_group_name_H-M   'P 1'
#
loop_
_entity.id
_entity.type
_entity.pdbx_description
1 polymer ?
#
loop_
_entity_poly.entity_id
_entity_poly.type
_entity_poly.pdbx_seq_one_letter_code
_entity_poly.pdbx_strand_id
1 'polypeptide(L)'
;MTEREFVFNLQWEPSDIISILLLGFLFFWGVFLLYQKWIKNYDYPFWLDLLSLIIMFAVLGIELLQFSDWLRNYPLLYILSALGLFISASALYSQSFISLVTLIFLSIIHPGEESAPDVPRFGPAEILERQNDWKGALNEYFVLARIYPHHPSVHLRIANVYIKMKQPEEALHWLKKSLQYLKKEEDTYLIIARYCDIAHDIGDIPSATEMMDYFVNQYPESIHSRSIIERKKRIKLDTSKERSSLLIPMEDVPMSNEDLEEEKEIKKEKLTLEKIKQDAIDSSPTEKEKLDNKDQEKEEKKSTISRLEPM
;
A
#
# COMPACT_ATOMS: atom_id res chain seq x y z
N MET A 1 41.64 -66.84 -25.47
CA MET A 1 40.94 -65.53 -25.50
C MET A 1 41.36 -64.78 -24.26
N THR A 2 42.05 -63.66 -24.44
CA THR A 2 42.76 -62.91 -23.41
C THR A 2 41.84 -61.89 -22.74
N GLU A 3 41.83 -61.82 -21.41
CA GLU A 3 41.01 -60.90 -20.59
C GLU A 3 41.14 -59.41 -20.94
N ARG A 4 42.14 -59.03 -21.76
CA ARG A 4 42.32 -57.64 -22.24
C ARG A 4 41.34 -57.18 -23.31
N GLU A 5 40.65 -58.08 -24.02
CA GLU A 5 39.66 -57.68 -25.03
C GLU A 5 38.27 -57.41 -24.45
N PHE A 6 38.04 -57.73 -23.17
CA PHE A 6 36.73 -57.57 -22.53
C PHE A 6 36.43 -56.12 -22.10
N VAL A 7 37.44 -55.24 -22.07
CA VAL A 7 37.31 -53.93 -21.41
C VAL A 7 36.86 -52.80 -22.35
N PHE A 8 36.86 -53.00 -23.68
CA PHE A 8 36.62 -51.88 -24.62
C PHE A 8 35.59 -52.09 -25.74
N ASN A 9 34.97 -53.26 -25.87
CA ASN A 9 33.81 -53.43 -26.75
C ASN A 9 32.50 -53.12 -26.00
N LEU A 10 32.45 -51.98 -25.33
CA LEU A 10 31.19 -51.41 -24.87
C LEU A 10 30.48 -50.87 -26.11
N GLN A 11 29.63 -51.68 -26.72
CA GLN A 11 28.69 -51.20 -27.73
C GLN A 11 27.67 -50.34 -27.00
N TRP A 12 27.96 -49.04 -26.89
CA TRP A 12 27.05 -48.06 -26.30
C TRP A 12 25.73 -48.08 -27.07
N GLU A 13 24.65 -48.44 -26.40
CA GLU A 13 23.34 -48.27 -26.98
C GLU A 13 22.99 -46.77 -26.94
N PRO A 14 22.26 -46.24 -27.95
CA PRO A 14 21.85 -44.83 -27.94
C PRO A 14 21.10 -44.41 -26.67
N SER A 15 20.40 -45.35 -26.01
CA SER A 15 19.75 -45.15 -24.71
C SER A 15 20.71 -44.79 -23.58
N ASP A 16 21.92 -45.35 -23.57
CA ASP A 16 22.92 -45.11 -22.51
C ASP A 16 23.44 -43.67 -22.59
N ILE A 17 23.63 -43.17 -23.81
CA ILE A 17 24.06 -41.79 -24.05
C ILE A 17 22.98 -40.82 -23.58
N ILE A 18 21.71 -41.13 -23.86
CA ILE A 18 20.57 -40.31 -23.43
C ILE A 18 20.46 -40.28 -21.91
N SER A 19 20.63 -41.43 -21.23
CA SER A 19 20.64 -41.53 -19.77
C SER A 19 21.70 -40.61 -19.16
N ILE A 20 22.96 -40.74 -19.61
CA ILE A 20 24.07 -39.92 -19.12
C ILE A 20 23.78 -38.43 -19.32
N LEU A 21 23.20 -38.05 -20.48
CA LEU A 21 22.86 -36.67 -20.78
C LEU A 21 21.73 -36.15 -19.86
N LEU A 22 20.67 -36.94 -19.65
CA LEU A 22 19.56 -36.57 -18.77
C LEU A 22 20.02 -36.41 -17.32
N LEU A 23 20.85 -37.33 -16.83
CA LEU A 23 21.36 -37.31 -15.47
C LEU A 23 22.33 -36.14 -15.26
N GLY A 24 23.18 -35.85 -16.27
CA GLY A 24 24.01 -34.66 -16.29
C GLY A 24 23.19 -33.37 -16.29
N PHE A 25 22.15 -33.28 -17.12
CA PHE A 25 21.24 -32.13 -17.15
C PHE A 25 20.56 -31.91 -15.81
N LEU A 26 20.04 -32.98 -15.19
CA LEU A 26 19.38 -32.92 -13.88
C LEU A 26 20.35 -32.45 -12.80
N PHE A 27 21.58 -32.97 -12.78
CA PHE A 27 22.62 -32.53 -11.85
C PHE A 27 22.94 -31.04 -12.00
N PHE A 28 23.22 -30.57 -13.23
CA PHE A 28 23.52 -29.16 -13.47
C PHE A 28 22.34 -28.25 -13.16
N TRP A 29 21.11 -28.68 -13.47
CA TRP A 29 19.90 -27.94 -13.16
C TRP A 29 19.68 -27.79 -11.65
N GLY A 30 19.82 -28.88 -10.89
CA GLY A 30 19.68 -28.83 -9.43
C GLY A 30 20.77 -27.98 -8.77
N VAL A 31 22.03 -28.10 -9.21
CA VAL A 31 23.12 -27.23 -8.74
C VAL A 31 22.85 -25.76 -9.10
N PHE A 32 22.32 -25.48 -10.29
CA PHE A 32 21.95 -24.13 -10.71
C PHE A 32 20.85 -23.52 -9.83
N LEU A 33 19.80 -24.28 -9.51
CA LEU A 33 18.75 -23.85 -8.59
C LEU A 33 19.32 -23.57 -7.20
N LEU A 34 20.20 -24.45 -6.71
CA LEU A 34 20.83 -24.31 -5.40
C LEU A 34 21.76 -23.08 -5.36
N TYR A 35 22.56 -22.87 -6.41
CA TYR A 35 23.42 -21.71 -6.59
C TYR A 35 22.62 -20.40 -6.56
N GLN A 36 21.55 -20.31 -7.35
CA GLN A 36 20.71 -19.12 -7.38
C GLN A 36 20.04 -18.85 -6.03
N LYS A 37 19.51 -19.90 -5.39
CA LYS A 37 18.84 -19.77 -4.09
C LYS A 37 19.79 -19.25 -3.02
N TRP A 38 20.99 -19.81 -2.93
CA TRP A 38 21.96 -19.47 -1.87
C TRP A 38 22.76 -18.20 -2.13
N ILE A 39 23.19 -17.94 -3.37
CA ILE A 39 24.12 -16.85 -3.65
C ILE A 39 23.39 -15.57 -4.05
N LYS A 40 22.24 -15.68 -4.73
CA LYS A 40 21.49 -14.51 -5.17
C LYS A 40 20.33 -14.13 -4.25
N ASN A 41 20.01 -14.93 -3.23
CA ASN A 41 18.82 -14.78 -2.39
C ASN A 41 17.57 -14.49 -3.23
N TYR A 42 17.45 -15.19 -4.37
CA TYR A 42 16.36 -14.96 -5.29
C TYR A 42 15.15 -15.76 -4.84
N ASP A 43 14.06 -15.08 -4.50
CA ASP A 43 12.78 -15.72 -4.18
C ASP A 43 12.16 -16.26 -5.47
N TYR A 44 12.25 -17.58 -5.64
CA TYR A 44 11.68 -18.24 -6.81
C TYR A 44 10.16 -18.22 -6.76
N PRO A 45 9.48 -17.96 -7.89
CA PRO A 45 8.06 -18.24 -7.99
C PRO A 45 7.82 -19.74 -7.78
N PHE A 46 6.80 -20.06 -6.98
CA PHE A 46 6.42 -21.43 -6.60
C PHE A 46 6.35 -22.41 -7.78
N TRP A 47 5.88 -21.95 -8.94
CA TRP A 47 5.75 -22.77 -10.15
C TRP A 47 7.09 -23.33 -10.65
N LEU A 48 8.21 -22.64 -10.43
CA LEU A 48 9.54 -23.14 -10.84
C LEU A 48 10.02 -24.29 -9.93
N ASP A 49 9.79 -24.19 -8.62
CA ASP A 49 10.09 -25.30 -7.69
C ASP A 49 9.24 -26.53 -8.06
N LEU A 50 7.95 -26.34 -8.31
CA LEU A 50 7.06 -27.43 -8.74
C LEU A 50 7.49 -28.05 -10.07
N LEU A 51 7.79 -27.22 -11.08
CA LEU A 51 8.24 -27.68 -12.40
C LEU A 51 9.54 -28.48 -12.28
N SER A 52 10.49 -28.00 -11.47
CA SER A 52 11.77 -28.70 -11.26
C SER A 52 11.59 -30.07 -10.63
N LEU A 53 10.66 -30.21 -9.67
CA LEU A 53 10.33 -31.49 -9.05
C LEU A 53 9.66 -32.44 -10.04
N ILE A 54 8.73 -31.95 -10.88
CA ILE A 54 8.09 -32.77 -11.92
C ILE A 54 9.12 -33.29 -12.91
N ILE A 55 10.01 -32.42 -13.42
CA ILE A 55 11.09 -32.81 -14.33
C ILE A 55 12.00 -33.84 -13.65
N MET A 56 12.36 -33.60 -12.39
CA MET A 56 13.19 -34.53 -11.62
C MET A 56 12.53 -35.90 -11.53
N PHE A 57 11.29 -36.02 -11.05
CA PHE A 57 10.58 -37.30 -10.95
C PHE A 57 10.42 -38.01 -12.30
N ALA A 58 10.18 -37.27 -13.37
CA ALA A 58 10.09 -37.83 -14.72
C ALA A 58 11.42 -38.46 -15.16
N VAL A 59 12.54 -37.76 -14.97
CA VAL A 59 13.88 -38.29 -15.28
C VAL A 59 14.22 -39.48 -14.40
N LEU A 60 14.00 -39.41 -13.08
CA LEU A 60 14.25 -40.55 -12.18
C LEU A 60 13.45 -41.79 -12.62
N GLY A 61 12.19 -41.61 -13.03
CA GLY A 61 11.35 -42.69 -13.52
C GLY A 61 11.90 -43.34 -14.79
N ILE A 62 12.37 -42.54 -15.74
CA ILE A 62 13.00 -43.05 -16.98
C ILE A 62 14.28 -43.84 -16.66
N GLU A 63 15.15 -43.30 -15.80
CA GLU A 63 16.40 -43.96 -15.39
C GLU A 63 16.14 -45.30 -14.68
N LEU A 64 15.13 -45.37 -13.80
CA LEU A 64 14.77 -46.60 -13.10
C LEU A 64 14.24 -47.67 -14.07
N LEU A 65 13.48 -47.29 -15.09
CA LEU A 65 13.02 -48.22 -16.12
C LEU A 65 14.21 -48.77 -16.92
N GLN A 66 15.14 -47.90 -17.33
CA GLN A 66 16.35 -48.33 -18.05
C GLN A 66 17.23 -49.25 -17.19
N PHE A 67 17.44 -48.92 -15.91
CA PHE A 67 18.17 -49.80 -15.00
C PHE A 67 17.46 -51.13 -14.74
N SER A 68 16.13 -51.15 -14.72
CA SER A 68 15.38 -52.40 -14.57
C SER A 68 15.64 -53.35 -15.75
N ASP A 69 15.77 -52.83 -16.96
CA ASP A 69 16.09 -53.65 -18.13
C ASP A 69 17.56 -54.09 -18.13
N TRP A 70 18.49 -53.19 -17.80
CA TRP A 70 19.92 -53.50 -17.79
C TRP A 70 20.33 -54.48 -16.68
N LEU A 71 19.76 -54.30 -15.48
CA LEU A 71 20.09 -55.09 -14.28
C LEU A 71 19.07 -56.19 -13.99
N ARG A 72 18.28 -56.61 -14.99
CA ARG A 72 17.27 -57.67 -14.84
C ARG A 72 17.83 -58.96 -14.21
N ASN A 73 19.10 -59.27 -14.47
CA ASN A 73 19.77 -60.47 -13.94
C ASN A 73 20.46 -60.26 -12.58
N TYR A 74 20.54 -59.02 -12.08
CA TYR A 74 21.29 -58.65 -10.87
C TYR A 74 20.44 -57.78 -9.93
N PRO A 75 19.45 -58.37 -9.22
CA PRO A 75 18.49 -57.60 -8.43
C PRO A 75 19.14 -56.79 -7.30
N LEU A 76 20.23 -57.29 -6.71
CA LEU A 76 20.94 -56.58 -5.64
C LEU A 76 21.63 -55.31 -6.14
N LEU A 77 22.23 -55.36 -7.33
CA LEU A 77 22.84 -54.18 -7.96
C LEU A 77 21.77 -53.17 -8.35
N TYR A 78 20.62 -53.63 -8.87
CA TYR A 78 19.49 -52.76 -9.16
C TYR A 78 19.02 -51.98 -7.93
N ILE A 79 18.81 -52.66 -6.80
CA ILE A 79 18.40 -52.02 -5.54
C ILE A 79 19.45 -51.01 -5.08
N LEU A 80 20.74 -51.35 -5.14
CA LEU A 80 21.81 -50.46 -4.72
C LEU A 80 21.89 -49.20 -5.60
N SER A 81 21.78 -49.35 -6.91
CA SER A 81 21.77 -48.23 -7.86
C SER A 81 20.54 -47.34 -7.68
N ALA A 82 19.35 -47.93 -7.53
CA ALA A 82 18.12 -47.19 -7.27
C ALA A 82 18.21 -46.38 -5.96
N LEU A 83 18.77 -46.97 -4.91
CA LEU A 83 19.00 -46.29 -3.62
C LEU A 83 19.97 -45.12 -3.77
N GLY A 84 21.10 -45.32 -4.45
CA GLY A 84 22.09 -44.26 -4.69
C GLY A 84 21.52 -43.09 -5.49
N LEU A 85 20.68 -43.39 -6.47
CA LEU A 85 19.99 -42.40 -7.28
C LEU A 85 18.98 -41.61 -6.43
N PHE A 86 18.21 -42.28 -5.57
CA PHE A 86 17.26 -41.63 -4.66
C PHE A 86 17.96 -40.73 -3.63
N ILE A 87 19.08 -41.18 -3.05
CA ILE A 87 19.89 -40.39 -2.11
C ILE A 87 20.41 -39.13 -2.80
N SER A 88 20.91 -39.25 -4.03
CA SER A 88 21.44 -38.12 -4.80
C SER A 88 20.35 -37.11 -5.15
N ALA A 89 19.18 -37.58 -5.61
CA ALA A 89 18.04 -36.71 -5.88
C ALA A 89 17.53 -36.02 -4.61
N SER A 90 17.46 -36.73 -3.49
CA SER A 90 17.08 -36.16 -2.20
C SER A 90 18.08 -35.09 -1.73
N ALA A 91 19.38 -35.32 -1.87
CA ALA A 91 20.39 -34.33 -1.49
C ALA A 91 20.25 -33.03 -2.30
N LEU A 92 19.96 -33.13 -3.60
CA LEU A 92 19.88 -31.98 -4.51
C LEU A 92 18.53 -31.23 -4.41
N TYR A 93 17.42 -31.95 -4.23
CA TYR A 93 16.06 -31.40 -4.33
C TYR A 93 15.27 -31.39 -3.02
N SER A 94 15.83 -31.90 -1.91
CA SER A 94 15.17 -31.89 -0.59
C SER A 94 14.67 -30.50 -0.21
N GLN A 95 15.44 -29.46 -0.47
CA GLN A 95 15.06 -28.09 -0.10
C GLN A 95 13.83 -27.59 -0.87
N SER A 96 13.72 -27.87 -2.17
CA SER A 96 12.53 -27.52 -2.96
C SER A 96 11.33 -28.37 -2.54
N PHE A 97 11.56 -29.65 -2.20
CA PHE A 97 10.52 -30.51 -1.66
C PHE A 97 9.97 -30.02 -0.32
N ILE A 98 10.85 -29.68 0.64
CA ILE A 98 10.46 -29.13 1.95
C ILE A 98 9.64 -27.84 1.76
N SER A 99 10.12 -26.92 0.90
CA SER A 99 9.40 -25.68 0.57
C SER A 99 7.97 -25.95 0.10
N LEU A 100 7.81 -26.92 -0.81
CA LEU A 100 6.51 -27.29 -1.35
C LEU A 100 5.62 -27.96 -0.29
N VAL A 101 6.16 -28.86 0.51
CA VAL A 101 5.41 -29.51 1.61
C VAL A 101 4.95 -28.48 2.63
N THR A 102 5.81 -27.52 3.02
CA THR A 102 5.43 -26.44 3.92
C THR A 102 4.31 -25.59 3.32
N LEU A 103 4.34 -25.30 2.03
CA LEU A 103 3.30 -24.53 1.36
C LEU A 103 1.97 -25.29 1.30
N ILE A 104 2.00 -26.59 1.00
CA ILE A 104 0.82 -27.46 1.08
C ILE A 104 0.28 -27.50 2.50
N PHE A 105 1.16 -27.62 3.50
CA PHE A 105 0.74 -27.68 4.89
C PHE A 105 0.14 -26.36 5.37
N LEU A 106 0.75 -25.23 4.97
CA LEU A 106 0.22 -23.90 5.24
C LEU A 106 -1.16 -23.72 4.60
N SER A 107 -1.35 -24.18 3.36
CA SER A 107 -2.64 -24.11 2.68
C SER A 107 -3.71 -25.03 3.30
N ILE A 108 -3.30 -26.18 3.85
CA ILE A 108 -4.19 -27.10 4.58
C ILE A 108 -4.53 -26.60 5.98
N ILE A 109 -3.59 -25.98 6.70
CA ILE A 109 -3.79 -25.49 8.08
C ILE A 109 -4.52 -24.15 8.10
N HIS A 110 -4.28 -23.29 7.10
CA HIS A 110 -5.01 -22.04 6.93
C HIS A 110 -5.92 -22.09 5.69
N PRO A 111 -6.87 -23.04 5.59
CA PRO A 111 -7.71 -23.20 4.40
C PRO A 111 -8.79 -22.10 4.28
N GLY A 112 -8.65 -20.97 4.99
CA GLY A 112 -9.76 -20.05 5.23
C GLY A 112 -9.46 -18.56 5.40
N GLU A 113 -8.21 -18.08 5.33
CA GLU A 113 -7.97 -16.62 5.46
C GLU A 113 -7.50 -15.94 4.17
N GLU A 114 -6.87 -16.64 3.21
CA GLU A 114 -6.39 -16.01 1.96
C GLU A 114 -7.45 -15.79 0.87
N SER A 115 -8.71 -16.17 1.09
CA SER A 115 -9.70 -16.24 0.01
C SER A 115 -10.99 -15.44 0.26
N ALA A 116 -10.84 -14.20 0.73
CA ALA A 116 -11.72 -13.14 0.30
C ALA A 116 -10.85 -11.93 -0.06
N PRO A 117 -10.34 -11.83 -1.31
CA PRO A 117 -9.59 -10.65 -1.78
C PRO A 117 -10.41 -9.35 -1.75
N ASP A 118 -11.62 -9.36 -1.21
CA ASP A 118 -12.54 -8.23 -1.15
C ASP A 118 -12.60 -7.57 0.24
N VAL A 119 -12.09 -8.21 1.30
CA VAL A 119 -12.12 -7.64 2.66
C VAL A 119 -10.72 -7.13 3.06
N PRO A 120 -10.55 -5.82 3.32
CA PRO A 120 -9.27 -5.26 3.74
C PRO A 120 -8.87 -5.76 5.13
N ARG A 121 -7.63 -6.24 5.27
CA ARG A 121 -7.05 -6.64 6.56
C ARG A 121 -6.43 -5.44 7.26
N PHE A 122 -7.03 -5.00 8.36
CA PHE A 122 -6.58 -3.82 9.10
C PHE A 122 -5.54 -4.10 10.19
N GLY A 123 -5.19 -5.37 10.44
CA GLY A 123 -4.33 -5.79 11.56
C GLY A 123 -3.05 -4.97 11.73
N PRO A 124 -2.18 -4.87 10.69
CA PRO A 124 -0.94 -4.09 10.78
C PRO A 124 -1.16 -2.62 11.15
N ALA A 125 -2.14 -1.96 10.50
CA ALA A 125 -2.46 -0.56 10.75
C ALA A 125 -3.05 -0.34 12.16
N GLU A 126 -3.93 -1.23 12.63
CA GLU A 126 -4.53 -1.14 13.96
C GLU A 126 -3.51 -1.33 15.09
N ILE A 127 -2.46 -2.13 14.87
CA ILE A 127 -1.35 -2.26 15.83
C ILE A 127 -0.63 -0.92 15.99
N LEU A 128 -0.37 -0.22 14.88
CA LEU A 128 0.26 1.11 14.90
C LEU A 128 -0.65 2.17 15.53
N GLU A 129 -1.97 2.12 15.27
CA GLU A 129 -2.95 2.97 15.97
C GLU A 129 -2.89 2.77 17.50
N ARG A 130 -2.83 1.52 17.97
CA ARG A 130 -2.72 1.21 19.41
C ARG A 130 -1.42 1.69 20.03
N GLN A 131 -0.35 1.78 19.24
CA GLN A 131 0.94 2.36 19.64
C GLN A 131 0.95 3.90 19.58
N ASN A 132 -0.15 4.52 19.15
CA ASN A 132 -0.25 5.96 18.85
C ASN A 132 0.71 6.43 17.74
N ASP A 133 1.24 5.52 16.93
CA ASP A 133 1.98 5.89 15.72
C ASP A 133 1.00 6.14 14.57
N TRP A 134 0.36 7.31 14.63
CA TRP A 134 -0.66 7.71 13.66
C TRP A 134 -0.10 7.83 12.24
N LYS A 135 1.16 8.25 12.10
CA LYS A 135 1.81 8.38 10.78
C LYS A 135 2.11 7.01 10.17
N GLY A 136 2.62 6.08 10.97
CA GLY A 136 2.80 4.69 10.56
C GLY A 136 1.47 4.04 10.17
N ALA A 137 0.44 4.18 11.02
CA ALA A 137 -0.90 3.66 10.74
C ALA A 137 -1.47 4.22 9.43
N LEU A 138 -1.31 5.53 9.20
CA LEU A 138 -1.78 6.18 7.98
C LEU A 138 -1.09 5.63 6.72
N ASN A 139 0.22 5.38 6.78
CA ASN A 139 0.96 4.78 5.67
C ASN A 139 0.41 3.38 5.33
N GLU A 140 0.15 2.55 6.33
CA GLU A 140 -0.45 1.22 6.14
C GLU A 140 -1.86 1.30 5.56
N TYR A 141 -2.68 2.24 6.05
CA TYR A 141 -4.01 2.46 5.47
C TYR A 141 -3.96 2.96 4.02
N PHE A 142 -2.94 3.73 3.63
CA PHE A 142 -2.76 4.11 2.22
C PHE A 142 -2.35 2.93 1.33
N VAL A 143 -1.56 1.99 1.84
CA VAL A 143 -1.30 0.73 1.14
C VAL A 143 -2.62 -0.02 0.92
N LEU A 144 -3.45 -0.13 1.97
CA LEU A 144 -4.78 -0.74 1.86
C LEU A 144 -5.68 0.01 0.88
N ALA A 145 -5.65 1.35 0.83
CA ALA A 145 -6.46 2.13 -0.10
C ALA A 145 -6.03 1.94 -1.57
N ARG A 146 -4.77 1.56 -1.82
CA ARG A 146 -4.30 1.19 -3.17
C ARG A 146 -4.77 -0.20 -3.58
N ILE A 147 -4.81 -1.14 -2.63
CA ILE A 147 -5.26 -2.52 -2.87
C ILE A 147 -6.80 -2.58 -2.98
N TYR A 148 -7.49 -1.80 -2.15
CA TYR A 148 -8.96 -1.78 -2.01
C TYR A 148 -9.54 -0.37 -2.28
N PRO A 149 -9.39 0.19 -3.50
CA PRO A 149 -9.73 1.58 -3.79
C PRO A 149 -11.22 1.92 -3.68
N HIS A 150 -12.10 0.92 -3.73
CA HIS A 150 -13.56 1.08 -3.67
C HIS A 150 -14.15 0.65 -2.32
N HIS A 151 -13.32 0.27 -1.34
CA HIS A 151 -13.81 -0.22 -0.06
C HIS A 151 -14.02 0.94 0.93
N PRO A 152 -15.27 1.24 1.36
CA PRO A 152 -15.57 2.42 2.16
C PRO A 152 -14.88 2.39 3.53
N SER A 153 -14.80 1.23 4.19
CA SER A 153 -14.19 1.13 5.52
C SER A 153 -12.71 1.55 5.55
N VAL A 154 -11.96 1.37 4.46
CA VAL A 154 -10.55 1.82 4.38
C VAL A 154 -10.49 3.35 4.45
N HIS A 155 -11.35 4.01 3.69
CA HIS A 155 -11.46 5.48 3.67
C HIS A 155 -11.92 6.02 5.03
N LEU A 156 -12.84 5.32 5.70
CA LEU A 156 -13.25 5.68 7.07
C LEU A 156 -12.12 5.55 8.08
N ARG A 157 -11.30 4.50 8.00
CA ARG A 157 -10.14 4.34 8.88
C ARG A 157 -9.12 5.46 8.67
N ILE A 158 -8.83 5.81 7.41
CA ILE A 158 -7.98 6.96 7.09
C ILE A 158 -8.52 8.25 7.72
N ALA A 159 -9.82 8.53 7.56
CA ALA A 159 -10.44 9.69 8.18
C ALA A 159 -10.33 9.68 9.72
N ASN A 160 -10.47 8.50 10.36
CA ASN A 160 -10.30 8.37 11.81
C ASN A 160 -8.89 8.76 12.25
N VAL A 161 -7.87 8.28 11.54
CA VAL A 161 -6.48 8.60 11.85
C VAL A 161 -6.22 10.10 11.70
N TYR A 162 -6.74 10.73 10.65
CA TYR A 162 -6.63 12.19 10.47
C TYR A 162 -7.27 12.99 11.62
N ILE A 163 -8.45 12.57 12.10
CA ILE A 163 -9.08 13.18 13.28
C ILE A 163 -8.17 13.04 14.51
N LYS A 164 -7.56 11.86 14.72
CA LYS A 164 -6.61 11.64 15.83
C LYS A 164 -5.34 12.49 15.70
N MET A 165 -4.91 12.78 14.47
CA MET A 165 -3.81 13.68 14.17
C MET A 165 -4.19 15.18 14.26
N LYS A 166 -5.43 15.51 14.63
CA LYS A 166 -5.96 16.89 14.66
C LYS A 166 -5.92 17.58 13.29
N GLN A 167 -6.14 16.80 12.23
CA GLN A 167 -6.21 17.24 10.83
C GLN A 167 -7.63 17.00 10.30
N PRO A 168 -8.61 17.80 10.73
CA PRO A 168 -10.01 17.51 10.47
C PRO A 168 -10.43 17.82 9.02
N GLU A 169 -9.75 18.74 8.32
CA GLU A 169 -10.00 19.06 6.92
C GLU A 169 -9.74 17.85 6.00
N GLU A 170 -8.60 17.18 6.19
CA GLU A 170 -8.23 15.97 5.48
C GLU A 170 -9.19 14.82 5.83
N ALA A 171 -9.62 14.73 7.08
CA ALA A 171 -10.61 13.74 7.48
C ALA A 171 -11.93 13.90 6.73
N LEU A 172 -12.43 15.14 6.56
CA LEU A 172 -13.64 15.42 5.78
C LEU A 172 -13.48 14.95 4.32
N HIS A 173 -12.31 15.18 3.71
CA HIS A 173 -12.02 14.70 2.36
C HIS A 173 -12.16 13.16 2.24
N TRP A 174 -11.58 12.41 3.17
CA TRP A 174 -11.65 10.95 3.17
C TRP A 174 -13.03 10.40 3.53
N LEU A 175 -13.80 11.07 4.39
CA LEU A 175 -15.21 10.74 4.64
C LEU A 175 -16.05 10.92 3.37
N LYS A 176 -15.86 12.02 2.62
CA LYS A 176 -16.56 12.26 1.34
C LYS A 176 -16.25 11.16 0.34
N LYS A 177 -15.00 10.68 0.28
CA LYS A 177 -14.60 9.56 -0.57
C LYS A 177 -15.24 8.24 -0.14
N SER A 178 -15.36 7.98 1.17
CA SER A 178 -16.08 6.79 1.67
C SER A 178 -17.54 6.77 1.25
N LEU A 179 -18.22 7.92 1.23
CA LEU A 179 -19.64 8.02 0.88
C LEU A 179 -19.92 7.60 -0.57
N GLN A 180 -18.95 7.74 -1.48
CA GLN A 180 -19.10 7.34 -2.88
C GLN A 180 -19.31 5.84 -3.08
N TYR A 181 -18.87 5.02 -2.12
CA TYR A 181 -18.89 3.56 -2.23
C TYR A 181 -19.87 2.88 -1.26
N LEU A 182 -20.53 3.65 -0.38
CA LEU A 182 -21.56 3.12 0.51
C LEU A 182 -22.87 2.91 -0.25
N LYS A 183 -23.51 1.77 0.03
CA LYS A 183 -24.80 1.40 -0.60
C LYS A 183 -25.96 1.41 0.39
N LYS A 184 -25.68 1.27 1.69
CA LYS A 184 -26.69 1.18 2.74
C LYS A 184 -27.03 2.57 3.27
N GLU A 185 -28.32 2.82 3.45
CA GLU A 185 -28.83 4.09 3.93
C GLU A 185 -28.34 4.40 5.35
N GLU A 186 -28.40 3.42 6.26
CA GLU A 186 -28.03 3.60 7.66
C GLU A 186 -26.55 3.95 7.82
N ASP A 187 -25.67 3.25 7.10
CA ASP A 187 -24.24 3.53 7.08
C ASP A 187 -23.98 4.94 6.53
N THR A 188 -24.68 5.33 5.46
CA THR A 188 -24.55 6.66 4.84
C THR A 188 -24.96 7.76 5.81
N TYR A 189 -26.07 7.58 6.53
CA TYR A 189 -26.52 8.50 7.57
C TYR A 189 -25.47 8.68 8.67
N LEU A 190 -24.90 7.59 9.19
CA LEU A 190 -23.86 7.66 10.24
C LEU A 190 -22.62 8.43 9.79
N ILE A 191 -22.19 8.22 8.54
CA ILE A 191 -21.03 8.93 8.00
C ILE A 191 -21.34 10.41 7.75
N ILE A 192 -22.54 10.76 7.30
CA ILE A 192 -22.95 12.15 7.11
C ILE A 192 -23.12 12.87 8.44
N ALA A 193 -23.73 12.23 9.44
CA ALA A 193 -23.85 12.79 10.79
C ALA A 193 -22.47 13.14 11.35
N ARG A 194 -21.52 12.20 11.23
CA ARG A 194 -20.14 12.40 11.66
C ARG A 194 -19.41 13.48 10.87
N TYR A 195 -19.60 13.52 9.54
CA TYR A 195 -19.07 14.60 8.70
C TYR A 195 -19.58 15.96 9.18
N CYS A 196 -20.88 16.07 9.48
CA CYS A 196 -21.49 17.32 9.95
C CYS A 196 -21.00 17.73 11.34
N ASP A 197 -20.73 16.77 12.23
CA ASP A 197 -20.12 17.05 13.54
C ASP A 197 -18.74 17.68 13.36
N ILE A 198 -17.87 17.04 12.56
CA ILE A 198 -16.50 17.52 12.32
C ILE A 198 -16.51 18.88 11.59
N ALA A 199 -17.35 19.04 10.58
CA ALA A 199 -17.45 20.29 9.83
C ALA A 199 -17.97 21.43 10.73
N HIS A 200 -18.89 21.14 11.64
CA HIS A 200 -19.33 22.13 12.62
C HIS A 200 -18.20 22.54 13.57
N ASP A 201 -17.39 21.58 14.04
CA ASP A 201 -16.26 21.85 14.95
C ASP A 201 -15.20 22.77 14.32
N ILE A 202 -14.99 22.66 13.00
CA ILE A 202 -14.07 23.54 12.23
C ILE A 202 -14.75 24.88 11.87
N GLY A 203 -16.08 24.97 11.94
CA GLY A 203 -16.86 26.13 11.49
C GLY A 203 -17.22 26.12 10.00
N ASP A 204 -17.01 25.01 9.30
CA ASP A 204 -17.40 24.82 7.89
C ASP A 204 -18.88 24.43 7.77
N ILE A 205 -19.73 25.36 8.18
CA ILE A 205 -21.19 25.22 8.10
C ILE A 205 -21.68 25.00 6.65
N PRO A 206 -21.13 25.69 5.62
CA PRO A 206 -21.57 25.47 4.24
C PRO A 206 -21.43 24.01 3.79
N SER A 207 -20.26 23.39 3.97
CA SER A 207 -20.07 21.99 3.56
C SER A 207 -20.90 21.01 4.38
N ALA A 208 -21.11 21.27 5.67
CA ALA A 208 -22.05 20.47 6.47
C ALA A 208 -23.47 20.51 5.87
N THR A 209 -23.96 21.70 5.50
CA THR A 209 -25.30 21.83 4.91
C THR A 209 -25.41 21.19 3.53
N GLU A 210 -24.36 21.24 2.71
CA GLU A 210 -24.30 20.55 1.41
C GLU A 210 -24.46 19.03 1.59
N MET A 211 -23.73 18.44 2.55
CA MET A 211 -23.82 17.01 2.82
C MET A 211 -25.17 16.57 3.40
N MET A 212 -25.80 17.41 4.21
CA MET A 212 -27.18 17.18 4.66
C MET A 212 -28.17 17.18 3.50
N ASP A 213 -28.03 18.12 2.56
CA ASP A 213 -28.87 18.19 1.36
C ASP A 213 -28.66 16.99 0.45
N TYR A 214 -27.41 16.56 0.29
CA TYR A 214 -27.08 15.33 -0.43
C TYR A 214 -27.85 14.12 0.13
N PHE A 215 -27.86 13.93 1.46
CA PHE A 215 -28.60 12.82 2.09
C PHE A 215 -30.11 12.90 1.85
N VAL A 216 -30.70 14.06 2.10
CA VAL A 216 -32.16 14.27 2.00
C VAL A 216 -32.63 14.08 0.56
N ASN A 217 -31.85 14.53 -0.42
CA ASN A 217 -32.16 14.35 -1.83
C ASN A 217 -32.05 12.88 -2.27
N GLN A 218 -31.07 12.14 -1.75
CA GLN A 218 -30.86 10.74 -2.08
C GLN A 218 -31.89 9.81 -1.40
N TYR A 219 -32.33 10.15 -0.19
CA TYR A 219 -33.22 9.33 0.64
C TYR A 219 -34.40 10.14 1.22
N PRO A 220 -35.30 10.73 0.40
CA PRO A 220 -36.33 11.65 0.89
C PRO A 220 -37.32 11.04 1.88
N GLU A 221 -37.65 9.76 1.70
CA GLU A 221 -38.61 9.02 2.54
C GLU A 221 -37.96 8.37 3.78
N SER A 222 -36.66 8.56 3.99
CA SER A 222 -35.93 8.00 5.14
C SER A 222 -36.43 8.58 6.46
N ILE A 223 -36.49 7.73 7.49
CA ILE A 223 -36.72 8.15 8.89
C ILE A 223 -35.64 9.15 9.31
N HIS A 224 -34.39 8.94 8.86
CA HIS A 224 -33.25 9.79 9.16
C HIS A 224 -33.30 11.14 8.44
N SER A 225 -33.97 11.25 7.29
CA SER A 225 -34.07 12.52 6.56
C SER A 225 -34.81 13.59 7.34
N ARG A 226 -35.83 13.22 8.14
CA ARG A 226 -36.49 14.16 9.05
C ARG A 226 -35.53 14.71 10.11
N SER A 227 -34.71 13.83 10.70
CA SER A 227 -33.68 14.20 11.68
C SER A 227 -32.64 15.16 11.07
N ILE A 228 -32.16 14.87 9.86
CA ILE A 228 -31.21 15.74 9.14
C ILE A 228 -31.82 17.12 8.83
N ILE A 229 -33.08 17.17 8.37
CA ILE A 229 -33.79 18.44 8.10
C ILE A 229 -33.93 19.26 9.38
N GLU A 230 -34.30 18.64 10.50
CA GLU A 230 -34.39 19.32 11.80
C GLU A 230 -33.03 19.85 12.26
N ARG A 231 -31.98 19.04 12.15
CA ARG A 231 -30.61 19.45 12.46
C ARG A 231 -30.18 20.65 11.62
N LYS A 232 -30.46 20.63 10.32
CA LYS A 232 -30.19 21.75 9.40
C LYS A 232 -30.92 23.04 9.81
N LYS A 233 -32.17 22.94 10.26
CA LYS A 233 -32.94 24.11 10.74
C LYS A 233 -32.30 24.74 11.99
N ARG A 234 -31.80 23.93 12.93
CA ARG A 234 -31.14 24.43 14.15
C ARG A 234 -29.86 25.21 13.81
N ILE A 235 -29.01 24.65 12.96
CA ILE A 235 -27.78 25.31 12.50
C ILE A 235 -28.06 26.67 11.83
N LYS A 236 -29.14 26.77 11.03
CA LYS A 236 -29.56 28.05 10.43
C LYS A 236 -30.04 29.08 11.46
N LEU A 237 -30.70 28.63 12.53
CA LEU A 237 -31.18 29.52 13.58
C LEU A 237 -30.00 30.07 14.40
N ASP A 238 -29.04 29.21 14.74
CA ASP A 238 -27.85 29.60 15.53
C ASP A 238 -27.00 30.62 14.76
N THR A 239 -26.74 30.36 13.47
CA THR A 239 -26.02 31.30 12.59
C THR A 239 -26.78 32.63 12.38
N SER A 240 -28.12 32.62 12.37
CA SER A 240 -28.91 33.86 12.30
C SER A 240 -28.83 34.67 13.60
N LYS A 241 -28.84 34.01 14.75
CA LYS A 241 -28.77 34.65 16.07
C LYS A 241 -27.40 35.30 16.31
N GLU A 242 -26.32 34.61 15.93
CA GLU A 242 -24.97 35.18 15.96
C GLU A 242 -24.90 36.43 15.08
N ARG A 243 -25.39 36.35 13.84
CA ARG A 243 -25.42 37.52 12.93
C ARG A 243 -26.21 38.69 13.51
N SER A 244 -27.38 38.48 14.09
CA SER A 244 -28.15 39.57 14.70
C SER A 244 -27.49 40.15 15.95
N SER A 245 -26.68 39.38 16.67
CA SER A 245 -25.89 39.89 17.81
C SER A 245 -24.64 40.67 17.40
N LEU A 246 -24.08 40.38 16.21
CA LEU A 246 -22.94 41.11 15.64
C LEU A 246 -23.37 42.42 14.95
N LEU A 247 -24.62 42.50 14.50
CA LEU A 247 -25.22 43.73 14.04
C LEU A 247 -25.66 44.56 15.25
N ILE A 248 -24.72 45.32 15.83
CA ILE A 248 -25.07 46.42 16.73
C ILE A 248 -25.92 47.39 15.91
N PRO A 249 -27.17 47.69 16.30
CA PRO A 249 -27.95 48.71 15.61
C PRO A 249 -27.19 50.03 15.75
N MET A 250 -26.76 50.59 14.63
CA MET A 250 -26.11 51.90 14.54
C MET A 250 -27.12 53.04 14.74
N GLU A 251 -28.17 52.81 15.53
CA GLU A 251 -29.18 53.79 15.86
C GLU A 251 -28.71 54.53 17.12
N ASP A 252 -28.40 55.81 16.93
CA ASP A 252 -28.15 56.84 17.93
C ASP A 252 -26.76 56.90 18.58
N VAL A 253 -25.68 56.82 17.78
CA VAL A 253 -24.49 57.62 18.11
C VAL A 253 -24.73 59.01 17.53
N PRO A 254 -25.01 60.05 18.36
CA PRO A 254 -25.03 61.42 17.86
C PRO A 254 -23.63 61.72 17.32
N MET A 255 -23.51 61.81 16.00
CA MET A 255 -22.29 62.32 15.39
C MET A 255 -22.08 63.72 15.96
N SER A 256 -21.06 63.86 16.79
CA SER A 256 -20.61 65.17 17.24
C SER A 256 -20.06 65.90 16.01
N ASN A 257 -20.36 67.19 15.90
CA ASN A 257 -19.92 67.98 14.74
C ASN A 257 -18.38 68.12 14.63
N GLU A 258 -17.60 67.57 15.57
CA GLU A 258 -16.13 67.57 15.51
C GLU A 258 -15.58 66.52 14.53
N ASP A 259 -16.31 65.42 14.27
CA ASP A 259 -15.83 64.35 13.38
C ASP A 259 -15.96 64.69 11.88
N LEU A 260 -16.71 65.75 11.53
CA LEU A 260 -16.89 66.21 10.15
C LEU A 260 -15.75 67.11 9.64
N GLU A 261 -14.84 67.56 10.51
CA GLU A 261 -13.66 68.33 10.09
C GLU A 261 -12.44 67.45 9.79
N GLU A 262 -12.21 66.36 10.53
CA GLU A 262 -11.10 65.44 10.25
C GLU A 262 -11.28 64.66 8.92
N GLU A 263 -12.52 64.31 8.56
CA GLU A 263 -12.77 63.58 7.31
C GLU A 263 -12.51 64.44 6.04
N LYS A 264 -12.51 65.77 6.17
CA LYS A 264 -12.17 66.70 5.09
C LYS A 264 -10.66 66.91 4.91
N GLU A 265 -9.85 66.75 5.95
CA GLU A 265 -8.39 66.79 5.83
C GLU A 265 -7.83 65.50 5.21
N ILE A 266 -8.33 64.33 5.63
CA ILE A 266 -7.87 63.03 5.11
C ILE A 266 -8.16 62.86 3.61
N LYS A 267 -9.28 63.42 3.12
CA LYS A 267 -9.61 63.41 1.68
C LYS A 267 -8.72 64.33 0.84
N LYS A 268 -8.19 65.42 1.40
CA LYS A 268 -7.24 66.29 0.69
C LYS A 268 -5.86 65.65 0.55
N GLU A 269 -5.41 64.91 1.57
CA GLU A 269 -4.10 64.28 1.59
C GLU A 269 -4.01 63.03 0.69
N LYS A 270 -5.14 62.32 0.51
CA LYS A 270 -5.21 61.18 -0.43
C LYS A 270 -5.14 61.61 -1.90
N LEU A 271 -5.61 62.82 -2.23
CA LEU A 271 -5.62 63.36 -3.60
C LEU A 271 -4.24 63.87 -4.06
N THR A 272 -3.34 64.19 -3.13
CA THR A 272 -1.93 64.53 -3.43
C THR A 272 -1.05 63.29 -3.63
N LEU A 273 -1.35 62.18 -2.94
CA LEU A 273 -0.58 60.93 -3.04
C LEU A 273 -0.85 60.14 -4.34
N GLU A 274 -2.04 60.22 -4.92
CA GLU A 274 -2.33 59.61 -6.23
C GLU A 274 -1.67 60.35 -7.41
N LYS A 275 -1.43 61.66 -7.30
CA LYS A 275 -0.70 62.42 -8.33
C LYS A 275 0.80 62.09 -8.40
N ILE A 276 1.41 61.67 -7.30
CA ILE A 276 2.86 61.36 -7.26
C ILE A 276 3.16 59.95 -7.81
N LYS A 277 2.19 59.03 -7.79
CA LYS A 277 2.38 57.66 -8.32
C LYS A 277 2.20 57.54 -9.83
N GLN A 278 1.60 58.53 -10.49
CA GLN A 278 1.38 58.50 -11.94
C GLN A 278 2.63 58.89 -12.75
N ASP A 279 3.59 59.61 -12.15
CA ASP A 279 4.82 60.08 -12.83
C ASP A 279 6.03 59.14 -12.67
N ALA A 280 5.89 58.01 -11.97
CA ALA A 280 6.98 57.06 -11.69
C ALA A 280 6.90 55.73 -12.47
N ILE A 281 5.97 55.60 -13.42
CA ILE A 281 5.79 54.40 -14.24
C ILE A 281 6.03 54.75 -15.71
N ASP A 282 7.22 55.26 -16.02
CA ASP A 282 7.74 55.36 -17.39
C ASP A 282 9.27 55.35 -17.35
N SER A 283 9.84 54.21 -16.95
CA SER A 283 11.20 53.80 -17.33
C SER A 283 11.43 52.34 -16.94
N SER A 284 11.22 51.45 -17.91
CA SER A 284 11.92 50.16 -17.94
C SER A 284 13.39 50.39 -18.35
N PRO A 285 14.34 49.47 -18.08
CA PRO A 285 14.44 48.30 -18.96
C PRO A 285 14.86 46.97 -18.31
N THR A 286 14.41 45.91 -18.96
CA THR A 286 15.07 44.61 -19.22
C THR A 286 16.54 44.44 -18.82
N GLU A 287 16.86 43.32 -18.15
CA GLU A 287 18.00 42.47 -18.53
C GLU A 287 17.93 41.06 -17.91
N LYS A 288 18.29 40.08 -18.75
CA LYS A 288 18.55 38.67 -18.41
C LYS A 288 19.99 38.55 -17.96
N GLU A 289 20.30 37.80 -16.90
CA GLU A 289 21.57 37.04 -16.88
C GLU A 289 21.60 35.88 -15.87
N LYS A 290 22.34 34.85 -16.27
CA LYS A 290 22.62 33.56 -15.63
C LYS A 290 23.72 33.69 -14.57
N LEU A 291 23.74 32.81 -13.57
CA LEU A 291 24.94 32.15 -12.98
C LEU A 291 24.40 31.11 -11.95
N ASP A 292 24.62 29.80 -12.05
CA ASP A 292 25.83 28.99 -11.83
C ASP A 292 26.53 29.19 -10.45
N ASN A 293 26.36 28.19 -9.58
CA ASN A 293 27.24 27.70 -8.49
C ASN A 293 26.49 26.53 -7.83
N LYS A 294 26.83 25.24 -7.90
CA LYS A 294 28.10 24.49 -7.83
C LYS A 294 28.81 24.52 -6.46
N ASP A 295 29.10 23.29 -6.03
CA ASP A 295 30.03 22.81 -4.99
C ASP A 295 29.50 22.78 -3.54
N GLN A 296 29.21 21.61 -2.95
CA GLN A 296 30.09 20.50 -2.54
C GLN A 296 31.00 20.85 -1.34
N GLU A 297 30.71 20.25 -0.18
CA GLU A 297 31.66 19.55 0.72
C GLU A 297 30.81 18.82 1.80
N LYS A 298 30.70 17.49 1.75
CA LYS A 298 31.59 16.50 2.40
C LYS A 298 31.73 16.71 3.91
N GLU A 299 31.13 15.81 4.69
CA GLU A 299 31.92 15.05 5.66
C GLU A 299 31.27 13.69 5.97
N GLU A 300 31.98 12.64 5.54
CA GLU A 300 31.85 11.29 6.05
C GLU A 300 32.21 11.27 7.53
N LYS A 301 31.38 10.62 8.36
CA LYS A 301 31.92 9.89 9.52
C LYS A 301 31.16 8.60 9.76
N LYS A 302 31.87 7.53 9.38
CA LYS A 302 31.82 6.18 9.93
C LYS A 302 31.39 6.15 11.40
N SER A 303 30.43 5.29 11.74
CA SER A 303 30.57 4.41 12.90
C SER A 303 29.81 3.10 12.67
N THR A 304 30.58 2.10 12.26
CA THR A 304 30.28 0.68 12.36
C THR A 304 30.30 0.26 13.84
N ILE A 305 29.55 -0.79 14.17
CA ILE A 305 29.73 -1.72 15.31
C ILE A 305 29.04 -1.35 16.64
N SER A 306 27.97 -2.09 16.97
CA SER A 306 27.91 -3.08 18.08
C SER A 306 26.43 -3.41 18.33
N ARG A 307 25.91 -4.59 17.96
CA ARG A 307 26.02 -5.87 18.71
C ARG A 307 25.57 -5.73 20.17
N LEU A 308 24.27 -5.90 20.42
CA LEU A 308 23.72 -6.21 21.74
C LEU A 308 22.44 -7.06 21.61
N GLU A 309 22.63 -8.37 21.68
CA GLU A 309 21.86 -9.32 22.50
C GLU A 309 22.92 -10.25 23.14
N PRO A 310 22.69 -10.91 24.30
CA PRO A 310 21.39 -11.25 24.88
C PRO A 310 21.26 -11.06 26.42
N MET A 311 20.02 -11.15 26.91
CA MET A 311 19.62 -11.92 28.11
C MET A 311 18.19 -12.44 27.92
#